data_AF-A0A0S7Z4G6-F1
#
_entry.id   AF-A0A0S7Z4G6-F1
#
_cell.length_a   1.000
_cell.length_b   1.000
_cell.length_c   1.000
_cell.angle_alpha   90.00
_cell.angle_beta   90.00
_cell.angle_gamma   90.00
#
_symmetry.space_group_name_H-M   'P 1'
#
loop_
_entity.id
_entity.type
_entity.pdbx_description
1 polymer ?
#
loop_
_entity_poly.entity_id
_entity_poly.type
_entity_poly.pdbx_seq_one_letter_code
_entity_poly.pdbx_strand_id
1 'polypeptide(L)'
;MGRLDESLREARRALALDRSPIRLDIYGFTLYMNGHRDEAEAALEEGIALDSAGDVHFLRTVLANQLLVEGRYGEALDRFSAFLPDPEAYRLMGEALEAGDTTLVPERVTRGLPQTWMLLGEPDRALDVLEEMVFAIPYRVQYEIWDPVFAPIRDTRRFREVILPRVRLEGARARYADSPEGE
;
A
#
# COMPACT_ATOMS: atom_id res chain seq x y z
N MET A 1 2.03 -16.06 0.97
CA MET A 1 1.60 -14.67 0.73
C MET A 1 0.37 -14.66 -0.15
N GLY A 2 -0.48 -13.64 -0.06
CA GLY A 2 -1.72 -13.51 -0.84
C GLY A 2 -3.01 -13.97 -0.15
N ARG A 3 -2.95 -14.58 1.04
CA ARG A 3 -4.13 -14.97 1.84
C ARG A 3 -4.55 -13.81 2.76
N LEU A 4 -5.05 -12.74 2.16
CA LEU A 4 -5.37 -11.49 2.87
C LEU A 4 -6.60 -11.66 3.78
N ASP A 5 -7.52 -12.55 3.40
CA ASP A 5 -8.62 -13.05 4.20
C ASP A 5 -8.17 -13.59 5.57
N GLU A 6 -7.17 -14.47 5.56
CA GLU A 6 -6.64 -15.08 6.78
C GLU A 6 -5.81 -14.10 7.59
N SER A 7 -5.03 -13.26 6.91
CA SER A 7 -4.31 -12.17 7.56
C SER A 7 -5.27 -11.29 8.36
N LEU A 8 -6.43 -10.94 7.79
CA LEU A 8 -7.42 -10.10 8.47
C LEU A 8 -8.01 -10.79 9.69
N ARG A 9 -8.33 -12.08 9.58
CA ARG A 9 -8.83 -12.89 10.70
C ARG A 9 -7.80 -12.97 11.84
N GLU A 10 -6.53 -13.24 11.53
CA GLU A 10 -5.50 -13.35 12.57
C GLU A 10 -5.14 -11.99 13.16
N ALA A 11 -5.09 -10.92 12.35
CA ALA A 11 -4.88 -9.56 12.85
C ALA A 11 -6.01 -9.13 13.80
N ARG A 12 -7.27 -9.46 13.47
CA ARG A 12 -8.43 -9.23 14.36
C ARG A 12 -8.30 -9.99 15.68
N ARG A 13 -7.86 -11.24 15.66
CA ARG A 13 -7.61 -12.03 16.89
C ARG A 13 -6.48 -11.43 17.72
N ALA A 14 -5.39 -11.02 17.09
CA ALA A 14 -4.26 -10.38 17.77
C ALA A 14 -4.70 -9.06 18.45
N LEU A 15 -5.52 -8.26 17.76
CA LEU A 15 -6.07 -7.01 18.30
C LEU A 15 -7.03 -7.26 19.49
N ALA A 16 -7.78 -8.36 19.47
CA ALA A 16 -8.65 -8.74 20.58
C ALA A 16 -7.87 -9.19 21.84
N LEU A 17 -6.64 -9.66 21.67
CA LEU A 17 -5.75 -10.04 22.78
C LEU A 17 -5.01 -8.83 23.36
N ASP A 18 -4.54 -7.94 22.50
CA ASP A 18 -3.81 -6.74 22.89
C ASP A 18 -4.11 -5.60 21.91
N ARG A 19 -4.49 -4.45 22.44
CA ARG A 19 -4.89 -3.26 21.68
C ARG A 19 -3.81 -2.19 21.68
N SER A 20 -2.55 -2.61 21.46
CA SER A 20 -1.40 -1.72 21.38
C SER A 20 -1.27 -1.05 19.99
N PRO A 21 -0.55 0.07 19.88
CA PRO A 21 -0.36 0.75 18.59
C PRO A 21 0.21 -0.14 17.47
N ILE A 22 1.14 -1.05 17.80
CA ILE A 22 1.70 -2.01 16.85
C ILE A 22 0.64 -2.99 16.33
N ARG A 23 -0.33 -3.37 17.18
CA ARG A 23 -1.43 -4.26 16.77
C ARG A 23 -2.41 -3.53 15.86
N LEU A 24 -2.69 -2.26 16.14
CA LEU A 24 -3.50 -1.39 15.30
C LEU A 24 -2.84 -1.10 13.95
N ASP A 25 -1.52 -0.95 13.91
CA ASP A 25 -0.74 -0.82 12.66
C ASP A 25 -0.94 -2.04 11.75
N ILE A 26 -0.69 -3.24 12.28
CA ILE A 26 -0.86 -4.50 11.55
C ILE A 26 -2.31 -4.68 11.09
N TYR A 27 -3.27 -4.38 11.96
CA TYR A 27 -4.69 -4.51 11.64
C TYR A 27 -5.14 -3.52 10.57
N GLY A 28 -4.80 -2.24 10.72
CA GLY A 28 -5.10 -1.18 9.76
C GLY A 28 -4.46 -1.45 8.39
N PHE A 29 -3.18 -1.82 8.35
CA PHE A 29 -2.53 -2.24 7.11
C PHE A 29 -3.23 -3.44 6.45
N THR A 30 -3.65 -4.42 7.24
CA THR A 30 -4.35 -5.60 6.70
C THR A 30 -5.74 -5.26 6.15
N LEU A 31 -6.47 -4.34 6.80
CA LEU A 31 -7.74 -3.80 6.31
C LEU A 31 -7.54 -3.06 4.97
N TYR A 32 -6.53 -2.18 4.92
CA TYR A 32 -6.15 -1.45 3.70
C TYR A 32 -5.88 -2.42 2.54
N MET A 33 -5.06 -3.45 2.77
CA MET A 33 -4.75 -4.46 1.75
C MET A 33 -5.96 -5.29 1.33
N ASN A 34 -6.98 -5.41 2.19
CA ASN A 34 -8.26 -6.07 1.84
C ASN A 34 -9.27 -5.13 1.17
N GLY A 35 -8.94 -3.85 0.99
CA GLY A 35 -9.83 -2.86 0.38
C GLY A 35 -10.82 -2.21 1.35
N HIS A 36 -10.78 -2.54 2.65
CA HIS A 36 -11.63 -1.95 3.69
C HIS A 36 -11.06 -0.59 4.16
N ARG A 37 -11.04 0.40 3.26
CA ARG A 37 -10.33 1.68 3.48
C ARG A 37 -10.83 2.48 4.68
N ASP A 38 -12.15 2.59 4.85
CA ASP A 38 -12.73 3.35 5.99
C ASP A 38 -12.38 2.71 7.34
N GLU A 39 -12.47 1.38 7.42
CA GLU A 39 -12.08 0.63 8.63
C GLU A 39 -10.57 0.74 8.88
N ALA A 40 -9.77 0.72 7.82
CA ALA A 40 -8.32 0.87 7.90
C ALA A 40 -7.96 2.24 8.48
N GLU A 41 -8.53 3.32 7.94
CA GLU A 41 -8.32 4.69 8.45
C GLU A 41 -8.70 4.78 9.93
N ALA A 42 -9.87 4.29 10.32
CA ALA A 42 -10.31 4.30 11.72
C ALA A 42 -9.33 3.56 12.66
N ALA A 43 -8.83 2.38 12.26
CA ALA A 43 -7.87 1.62 13.05
C ALA A 43 -6.50 2.31 13.15
N LEU A 44 -6.03 2.91 12.06
CA LEU A 44 -4.76 3.63 12.01
C LEU A 44 -4.83 4.91 12.86
N GLU A 45 -5.93 5.66 12.80
CA GLU A 45 -6.18 6.84 13.64
C GLU A 45 -6.18 6.49 15.12
N GLU A 46 -6.84 5.40 15.50
CA GLU A 46 -6.80 4.91 16.88
C GLU A 46 -5.37 4.56 17.30
N GLY A 47 -4.61 3.89 16.43
CA GLY A 47 -3.21 3.56 16.68
C GLY A 47 -2.36 4.81 16.90
N ILE A 48 -2.56 5.84 16.07
CA ILE A 48 -1.84 7.13 16.16
C ILE A 48 -2.18 7.84 17.48
N ALA A 49 -3.45 7.80 17.90
CA ALA A 49 -3.89 8.40 19.16
C ALA A 49 -3.27 7.71 20.39
N LEU A 50 -3.05 6.39 20.33
CA LEU A 50 -2.40 5.62 21.38
C LEU A 50 -0.86 5.71 21.35
N ASP A 51 -0.27 6.00 20.19
CA ASP A 51 1.17 6.19 20.00
C ASP A 51 1.59 7.65 20.24
N SER A 52 1.44 8.10 21.49
CA SER A 52 1.77 9.48 21.90
C SER A 52 3.25 9.83 21.72
N ALA A 53 4.13 8.82 21.72
CA ALA A 53 5.58 9.00 21.51
C ALA A 53 5.94 9.11 20.01
N GLY A 54 5.07 8.61 19.13
CA GLY A 54 5.33 8.59 17.69
C GLY A 54 6.28 7.47 17.26
N ASP A 55 6.47 6.45 18.10
CA ASP A 55 7.45 5.38 17.90
C ASP A 55 7.00 4.39 16.79
N VAL A 56 5.70 4.31 16.53
CA VAL A 56 5.14 3.42 15.51
C VAL A 56 4.90 4.21 14.23
N HIS A 57 6.00 4.50 13.54
CA HIS A 57 5.99 5.30 12.30
C HIS A 57 5.11 4.71 11.18
N PHE A 58 4.96 3.38 11.12
CA PHE A 58 4.20 2.70 10.07
C PHE A 58 2.71 3.07 10.05
N LEU A 59 2.10 3.36 11.20
CA LEU A 59 0.72 3.86 11.27
C LEU A 59 0.51 5.09 10.37
N ARG A 60 1.47 6.00 10.43
CA ARG A 60 1.43 7.31 9.75
C ARG A 60 1.76 7.18 8.28
N THR A 61 2.70 6.30 7.91
CA THR A 61 3.06 6.10 6.50
C THR A 61 2.00 5.31 5.74
N VAL A 62 1.35 4.33 6.38
CA VAL A 62 0.21 3.62 5.77
C VAL A 62 -0.97 4.58 5.57
N LEU A 63 -1.34 5.35 6.59
CA LEU A 63 -2.43 6.32 6.47
C LEU A 63 -2.11 7.41 5.45
N ALA A 64 -0.89 7.94 5.42
CA ALA A 64 -0.47 8.87 4.38
C ALA A 64 -0.69 8.27 2.99
N ASN A 65 -0.19 7.05 2.73
CA ASN A 65 -0.34 6.38 1.43
C ASN A 65 -1.80 6.18 1.03
N GLN A 66 -2.65 5.82 1.98
CA GLN A 66 -4.09 5.74 1.75
C GLN A 66 -4.67 7.10 1.34
N LEU A 67 -4.34 8.17 2.07
CA LEU A 67 -4.79 9.53 1.75
C LEU A 67 -4.33 9.96 0.36
N LEU A 68 -3.10 9.65 -0.06
CA LEU A 68 -2.61 9.94 -1.41
C LEU A 68 -3.44 9.24 -2.49
N VAL A 69 -3.70 7.93 -2.35
CA VAL A 69 -4.48 7.18 -3.35
C VAL A 69 -5.95 7.57 -3.38
N GLU A 70 -6.43 8.27 -2.35
CA GLU A 70 -7.76 8.88 -2.27
C GLU A 70 -7.79 10.35 -2.73
N GLY A 71 -6.66 10.91 -3.17
CA GLY A 71 -6.54 12.31 -3.58
C GLY A 71 -6.47 13.32 -2.43
N ARG A 72 -6.44 12.84 -1.17
CA ARG A 72 -6.30 13.64 0.07
C ARG A 72 -4.83 13.91 0.41
N TYR A 73 -3.97 14.10 -0.59
CA TYR A 73 -2.51 14.20 -0.40
C TYR A 73 -2.09 15.47 0.39
N GLY A 74 -2.86 16.56 0.30
CA GLY A 74 -2.63 17.75 1.12
C GLY A 74 -2.74 17.45 2.63
N GLU A 75 -3.79 16.71 3.02
CA GLU A 75 -3.97 16.24 4.40
C GLU A 75 -2.81 15.33 4.83
N ALA A 76 -2.38 14.42 3.95
CA ALA A 76 -1.25 13.53 4.24
C ALA A 76 0.04 14.31 4.53
N LEU A 77 0.33 15.37 3.74
CA LEU A 77 1.51 16.20 3.92
C LEU A 77 1.46 17.03 5.20
N ASP A 78 0.31 17.67 5.47
CA ASP A 78 0.11 18.48 6.67
C ASP A 78 0.33 17.68 7.94
N ARG A 79 -0.14 16.43 7.96
CA ARG A 79 -0.10 15.57 9.14
C ARG A 79 1.18 14.74 9.26
N PHE A 80 1.72 14.27 8.14
CA PHE A 80 2.71 13.19 8.15
C PHE A 80 3.99 13.48 7.36
N SER A 81 4.22 14.69 6.86
CA SER A 81 5.45 15.05 6.14
C SER A 81 6.74 14.65 6.86
N ALA A 82 6.80 14.76 8.20
CA ALA A 82 7.96 14.35 8.99
C ALA A 82 8.26 12.83 8.96
N PHE A 83 7.29 12.00 8.55
CA PHE A 83 7.40 10.54 8.47
C PHE A 83 7.58 10.04 7.03
N LEU A 84 7.52 10.94 6.05
CA LEU A 84 7.69 10.60 4.65
C LEU A 84 9.18 10.72 4.26
N PRO A 85 9.71 9.77 3.48
CA PRO A 85 11.12 9.80 3.07
C PRO A 85 11.43 10.96 2.12
N ASP A 86 10.44 11.40 1.34
CA ASP A 86 10.55 12.51 0.39
C ASP A 86 9.18 13.21 0.26
N PRO A 87 8.88 14.20 1.12
CA PRO A 87 7.60 14.92 1.09
C PRO A 87 7.36 15.69 -0.22
N GLU A 88 8.42 16.11 -0.89
CA GLU A 88 8.30 16.86 -2.14
C GLU A 88 7.92 15.93 -3.29
N ALA A 89 8.56 14.76 -3.40
CA ALA A 89 8.12 13.72 -4.34
C ALA A 89 6.67 13.30 -4.04
N TYR A 90 6.29 13.25 -2.76
CA TYR A 90 4.93 12.94 -2.35
C TYR A 90 3.90 13.98 -2.81
N ARG A 91 4.21 15.27 -2.66
CA ARG A 91 3.41 16.38 -3.18
C ARG A 91 3.23 16.29 -4.69
N LEU A 92 4.31 16.05 -5.43
CA LEU A 92 4.27 15.92 -6.88
C LEU A 92 3.45 14.71 -7.35
N MET A 93 3.49 13.59 -6.64
CA MET A 93 2.58 12.45 -6.91
C MET A 93 1.12 12.84 -6.70
N GLY A 94 0.81 13.57 -5.63
CA GLY A 94 -0.55 14.05 -5.36
C GLY A 94 -1.07 15.00 -6.42
N GLU A 95 -0.26 15.98 -6.82
CA GLU A 95 -0.59 16.94 -7.89
C GLU A 95 -0.74 16.24 -9.24
N ALA A 96 0.11 15.26 -9.54
CA ALA A 96 -0.03 14.43 -10.73
C ALA A 96 -1.38 13.71 -10.76
N LEU A 97 -1.78 13.09 -9.64
CA LEU A 97 -3.06 12.39 -9.53
C LEU A 97 -4.26 13.33 -9.67
N GLU A 98 -4.18 14.51 -9.04
CA GLU A 98 -5.22 15.54 -9.14
C GLU A 98 -5.37 16.08 -10.57
N ALA A 99 -4.25 16.36 -11.23
CA ALA A 99 -4.24 16.89 -12.60
C ALA A 99 -4.41 15.83 -13.69
N GLY A 100 -4.22 14.54 -13.36
CA GLY A 100 -4.07 13.47 -14.35
C GLY A 100 -2.83 13.64 -15.23
N ASP A 101 -1.78 14.29 -14.73
CA ASP A 101 -0.59 14.68 -15.49
C ASP A 101 0.65 13.91 -15.03
N THR A 102 1.07 12.94 -15.84
CA THR A 102 2.22 12.08 -15.59
C THR A 102 3.56 12.82 -15.65
N THR A 103 3.61 14.02 -16.23
CA THR A 103 4.84 14.84 -16.33
C THR A 103 5.22 15.48 -15.01
N LEU A 104 4.27 15.59 -14.07
CA LEU A 104 4.50 16.13 -12.74
C LEU A 104 5.23 15.12 -11.82
N VAL A 105 5.12 13.82 -12.10
CA VAL A 105 5.84 12.80 -11.33
C VAL A 105 7.30 12.72 -11.80
N PRO A 106 8.30 13.05 -10.97
CA PRO A 106 9.69 13.08 -11.41
C PRO A 106 10.19 11.69 -11.80
N GLU A 107 10.97 11.59 -12.88
CA GLU A 107 11.60 10.33 -13.33
C GLU A 107 12.51 9.70 -12.26
N ARG A 108 13.12 10.53 -11.41
CA ARG A 108 13.95 10.08 -10.27
C ARG A 108 13.16 9.45 -9.14
N VAL A 109 11.82 9.46 -9.20
CA VAL A 109 10.93 8.79 -8.25
C VAL A 109 10.76 7.32 -8.65
N THR A 110 11.89 6.68 -8.98
CA THR A 110 12.07 5.22 -9.03
C THR A 110 11.83 4.53 -7.67
N ARG A 111 11.47 5.31 -6.64
CA ARG A 111 10.97 4.86 -5.32
C ARG A 111 9.55 5.35 -5.00
N GLY A 112 8.82 5.82 -6.02
CA GLY A 112 7.41 6.19 -5.87
C GLY A 112 6.56 4.99 -5.50
N LEU A 113 5.35 5.27 -5.04
CA LEU A 113 4.33 4.25 -4.89
C LEU A 113 3.92 3.77 -6.29
N PRO A 114 4.16 2.50 -6.67
CA PRO A 114 3.71 1.98 -7.97
C PRO A 114 2.20 2.14 -8.19
N GLN A 115 1.43 2.29 -7.11
CA GLN A 115 0.01 2.64 -7.09
C GLN A 115 -0.27 3.95 -7.82
N THR A 116 0.61 4.97 -7.70
CA THR A 116 0.46 6.27 -8.37
C THR A 116 0.41 6.09 -9.88
N TRP A 117 1.30 5.28 -10.45
CA TRP A 117 1.30 5.00 -11.89
C TRP A 117 0.08 4.22 -12.35
N MET A 118 -0.41 3.28 -11.54
CA MET A 118 -1.67 2.59 -11.84
C MET A 118 -2.86 3.56 -11.90
N LEU A 119 -2.94 4.50 -10.95
CA LEU A 119 -4.02 5.48 -10.89
C LEU A 119 -3.95 6.53 -11.99
N LEU A 120 -2.74 6.83 -12.49
CA LEU A 120 -2.52 7.69 -13.66
C LEU A 120 -2.77 6.97 -15.00
N GLY A 121 -3.12 5.69 -14.99
CA GLY A 121 -3.36 4.91 -16.22
C GLY A 121 -2.08 4.46 -16.92
N GLU A 122 -0.96 4.37 -16.20
CA GLU A 122 0.37 3.99 -16.70
C GLU A 122 0.83 2.63 -16.13
N PRO A 123 0.16 1.51 -16.47
CA PRO A 123 0.46 0.19 -15.90
C PRO A 123 1.87 -0.31 -16.22
N ASP A 124 2.43 0.06 -17.37
CA ASP A 124 3.80 -0.32 -17.73
C ASP A 124 4.84 0.38 -16.84
N ARG A 125 4.62 1.65 -16.49
CA ARG A 125 5.47 2.38 -15.55
C ARG A 125 5.32 1.84 -14.12
N ALA A 126 4.11 1.41 -13.73
CA ALA A 126 3.92 0.71 -12.47
C ALA A 126 4.72 -0.60 -12.41
N LEU A 127 4.75 -1.36 -13.51
CA LEU A 127 5.56 -2.57 -13.64
C LEU A 127 7.07 -2.28 -13.62
N ASP A 128 7.54 -1.20 -14.24
CA ASP A 128 8.94 -0.76 -14.15
C ASP A 128 9.35 -0.54 -12.69
N VAL A 129 8.53 0.18 -11.92
CA VAL A 129 8.78 0.45 -10.50
C VAL A 129 8.75 -0.84 -9.67
N LEU A 130 7.76 -1.71 -9.87
CA LEU A 130 7.70 -3.00 -9.19
C LEU A 130 8.93 -3.87 -9.49
N GLU A 131 9.42 -3.84 -10.74
CA GLU A 131 10.64 -4.55 -11.14
C GLU A 131 11.89 -4.01 -10.47
N GLU A 132 12.02 -2.70 -10.29
CA GLU A 132 13.11 -2.13 -9.52
C GLU A 132 13.01 -2.51 -8.03
N MET A 133 11.80 -2.43 -7.47
CA MET A 133 11.55 -2.73 -6.07
C MET A 133 11.84 -4.19 -5.71
N VAL A 134 11.61 -5.16 -6.60
CA VAL A 134 11.95 -6.57 -6.30
C VAL A 134 13.45 -6.77 -6.10
N PHE A 135 14.31 -5.91 -6.64
CA PHE A 135 15.75 -5.95 -6.38
C PHE A 135 16.15 -5.15 -5.13
N ALA A 136 15.56 -3.97 -4.94
CA ALA A 136 15.95 -3.08 -3.84
C ALA A 136 15.33 -3.48 -2.48
N ILE A 137 14.07 -3.91 -2.48
CA ILE A 137 13.23 -4.12 -1.29
C ILE A 137 12.25 -5.31 -1.47
N PRO A 138 12.75 -6.53 -1.75
CA PRO A 138 11.91 -7.68 -2.13
C PRO A 138 10.83 -8.04 -1.09
N TYR A 139 11.10 -7.85 0.20
CA TYR A 139 10.13 -8.15 1.27
C TYR A 139 8.90 -7.26 1.24
N ARG A 140 9.08 -5.99 0.83
CA ARG A 140 7.95 -5.05 0.68
C ARG A 140 7.08 -5.44 -0.50
N VAL A 141 7.71 -5.78 -1.63
CA VAL A 141 6.99 -6.18 -2.84
C VAL A 141 6.13 -7.43 -2.63
N GLN A 142 6.55 -8.38 -1.80
CA GLN A 142 5.81 -9.62 -1.53
C GLN A 142 4.37 -9.42 -1.03
N TYR A 143 4.09 -8.32 -0.33
CA TYR A 143 2.73 -7.95 0.06
C TYR A 143 2.12 -6.90 -0.86
N GLU A 144 2.90 -5.93 -1.34
CA GLU A 144 2.40 -4.77 -2.08
C GLU A 144 1.79 -5.14 -3.43
N ILE A 145 2.31 -6.16 -4.11
CA ILE A 145 1.74 -6.65 -5.38
C ILE A 145 0.30 -7.18 -5.26
N TRP A 146 -0.17 -7.41 -4.04
CA TRP A 146 -1.54 -7.83 -3.74
C TRP A 146 -2.46 -6.66 -3.41
N ASP A 147 -1.99 -5.42 -3.45
CA ASP A 147 -2.85 -4.23 -3.37
C ASP A 147 -3.90 -4.29 -4.50
N PRO A 148 -5.21 -4.13 -4.20
CA PRO A 148 -6.27 -4.17 -5.20
C PRO A 148 -6.03 -3.28 -6.42
N VAL A 149 -5.31 -2.16 -6.29
CA VAL A 149 -5.00 -1.27 -7.41
C VAL A 149 -4.19 -1.96 -8.52
N PHE A 150 -3.42 -3.01 -8.19
CA PHE A 150 -2.66 -3.80 -9.15
C PHE A 150 -3.47 -4.92 -9.80
N ALA A 151 -4.74 -5.13 -9.44
CA ALA A 151 -5.56 -6.19 -10.03
C ALA A 151 -5.51 -6.22 -11.58
N PRO A 152 -5.56 -5.08 -12.31
CA PRO A 152 -5.49 -5.07 -13.77
C PRO A 152 -4.18 -5.61 -14.36
N ILE A 153 -3.06 -5.54 -13.64
CA ILE A 153 -1.74 -5.96 -14.17
C ILE A 153 -1.36 -7.41 -13.81
N ARG A 154 -2.10 -8.08 -12.92
CA ARG A 154 -1.73 -9.41 -12.40
C ARG A 154 -1.72 -10.51 -13.45
N ASP A 155 -2.54 -10.37 -14.48
CA ASP A 155 -2.65 -11.34 -15.57
C ASP A 155 -1.69 -11.08 -16.73
N THR A 156 -0.96 -9.96 -16.67
CA THR A 156 0.04 -9.64 -17.69
C THR A 156 1.20 -10.63 -17.64
N ARG A 157 1.81 -10.86 -18.82
CA ARG A 157 3.01 -11.67 -18.94
C ARG A 157 4.12 -11.16 -18.04
N ARG A 158 4.34 -9.85 -18.02
CA ARG A 158 5.39 -9.19 -17.25
C ARG A 158 5.24 -9.45 -15.75
N PHE A 159 4.04 -9.31 -15.21
CA PHE A 159 3.79 -9.63 -13.80
C PHE A 159 4.03 -11.11 -13.48
N ARG A 160 3.51 -12.04 -14.31
CA ARG A 160 3.59 -13.49 -14.07
C ARG A 160 4.99 -14.08 -14.26
N GLU A 161 5.75 -13.59 -15.24
CA GLU A 161 7.05 -14.16 -15.62
C GLU A 161 8.25 -13.37 -15.06
N VAL A 162 8.06 -12.12 -14.63
CA VAL A 162 9.15 -11.27 -14.13
C VAL A 162 8.99 -10.99 -12.63
N ILE A 163 7.85 -10.45 -12.21
CA ILE A 163 7.61 -10.04 -10.81
C ILE A 163 7.47 -11.25 -9.89
N LEU A 164 6.47 -12.12 -10.13
CA LEU A 164 6.18 -13.25 -9.24
C LEU A 164 7.37 -14.18 -8.99
N PRO A 165 8.17 -14.57 -10.00
CA PRO A 165 9.32 -15.44 -9.76
C PRO A 165 10.41 -14.82 -8.90
N ARG A 166 10.61 -13.50 -9.01
CA ARG A 166 11.62 -12.79 -8.22
C ARG A 166 11.27 -12.73 -6.74
N VAL A 167 9.98 -12.76 -6.41
CA VAL A 167 9.50 -12.80 -5.02
C VAL A 167 9.10 -14.20 -4.55
N ARG A 168 9.31 -15.23 -5.39
CA ARG A 168 8.97 -16.65 -5.13
C ARG A 168 7.48 -16.89 -4.85
N LEU A 169 6.63 -16.23 -5.64
CA LEU A 169 5.16 -16.30 -5.53
C LEU A 169 4.50 -16.79 -6.82
N GLU A 170 5.23 -17.59 -7.61
CA GLU A 170 4.67 -18.23 -8.80
C GLU A 170 3.44 -19.07 -8.44
N GLY A 171 2.36 -18.90 -9.21
CA GLY A 171 1.09 -19.58 -8.97
C GLY A 171 0.30 -19.06 -7.77
N ALA A 172 0.83 -18.12 -6.98
CA ALA A 172 0.07 -17.49 -5.91
C ALA A 172 -1.04 -16.60 -6.47
N ARG A 173 -2.17 -16.56 -5.76
CA ARG A 173 -3.30 -15.67 -6.04
C ARG A 173 -3.71 -14.95 -4.76
N ALA A 174 -4.13 -13.70 -4.89
CA ALA A 174 -4.73 -12.97 -3.79
C ALA A 174 -6.10 -13.56 -3.47
N ARG A 175 -6.40 -13.72 -2.18
CA ARG A 175 -7.73 -14.04 -1.64
C ARG A 175 -8.08 -12.95 -0.64
N TYR A 176 -9.12 -12.19 -0.93
CA TYR A 176 -9.60 -11.10 -0.08
C TYR A 176 -10.77 -11.56 0.77
N ALA A 177 -11.00 -10.90 1.91
CA ALA A 177 -12.07 -11.26 2.83
C ALA A 177 -13.47 -11.28 2.19
N ASP A 178 -13.72 -10.39 1.22
CA ASP A 178 -15.02 -10.24 0.55
C ASP A 178 -15.06 -10.84 -0.87
N SER A 179 -14.05 -11.62 -1.26
CA SER A 179 -14.08 -12.29 -2.57
C SER A 179 -15.13 -13.40 -2.58
N PRO A 180 -16.01 -13.48 -3.61
CA PRO A 180 -17.06 -14.49 -3.70
C PRO A 180 -16.54 -15.94 -3.87
N GLU A 181 -15.23 -16.16 -3.96
CA GLU A 181 -14.61 -17.49 -4.04
C GLU A 181 -14.39 -18.09 -2.63
N GLY A 182 -15.49 -18.22 -1.89
CA GLY A 182 -15.57 -18.77 -0.54
C GLY A 182 -16.58 -19.91 -0.41
N GLU A 183 -16.66 -20.80 -1.41
CA GLU A 183 -17.29 -22.13 -1.31
C GLU A 183 -16.44 -23.18 -2.04
#